data_AF-A0A2N2DXI7-F1
#
_entry.id   AF-A0A2N2DXI7-F1
#
_cell.length_a   1.000
_cell.length_b   1.000
_cell.length_c   1.000
_cell.angle_alpha   90.00
_cell.angle_beta   90.00
_cell.angle_gamma   90.00
#
_symmetry.space_group_name_H-M   'P 1'
#
loop_
_entity.id
_entity.type
_entity.pdbx_description
1 polymer ?
#
loop_
_entity_poly.entity_id
_entity_poly.type
_entity_poly.pdbx_seq_one_letter_code
_entity_poly.pdbx_strand_id
1 'polypeptide(L)' 'MAEVKPDIETFAKIKVVGVGGGGGSAINRMIENGIKGVEFVAINTDIQALHYNKAGEKIHIG' A
#
# COMPACT_ATOMS: atom_id res chain seq x y z
N MET A 1 -28.10 6.00 -28.84
CA MET A 1 -26.74 6.55 -29.02
C MET A 1 -25.80 5.54 -28.39
N ALA A 2 -24.96 4.87 -29.18
CA ALA A 2 -24.07 3.83 -28.66
C ALA A 2 -22.92 4.47 -27.89
N GLU A 3 -22.72 4.07 -26.64
CA GLU A 3 -21.64 4.56 -25.80
C GLU A 3 -20.32 3.94 -26.29
N VAL A 4 -19.42 4.78 -26.79
CA VAL A 4 -18.07 4.36 -27.21
C VAL A 4 -17.23 4.24 -25.94
N LYS A 5 -16.99 3.00 -25.50
CA LYS A 5 -16.02 2.73 -24.43
C LYS A 5 -14.61 2.96 -24.99
N PRO A 6 -13.74 3.74 -24.32
CA PRO A 6 -12.38 3.97 -24.79
C PRO A 6 -11.58 2.66 -24.83
N ASP A 7 -10.72 2.49 -25.84
CA ASP A 7 -9.90 1.28 -26.06
C ASP A 7 -8.88 1.00 -24.93
N ILE A 8 -8.61 2.00 -24.08
CA ILE A 8 -7.64 1.90 -22.98
C ILE A 8 -8.35 2.33 -21.69
N GLU A 9 -8.78 1.36 -20.90
CA GLU A 9 -9.05 1.58 -19.48
C GLU A 9 -7.70 1.79 -18.77
N THR A 10 -7.25 3.05 -18.64
CA THR A 10 -6.12 3.38 -17.76
C THR A 10 -6.53 3.17 -16.31
N PHE A 11 -6.33 1.96 -15.79
CA PHE A 11 -6.48 1.69 -14.37
C PHE A 11 -5.46 2.52 -13.57
N ALA A 12 -5.97 3.32 -12.63
CA ALA A 12 -5.13 4.09 -11.74
C ALA A 12 -4.31 3.14 -10.85
N LYS A 13 -2.98 3.27 -10.89
CA LYS A 13 -2.08 2.55 -9.99
C LYS A 13 -2.00 3.30 -8.68
N ILE A 14 -2.70 2.82 -7.65
CA ILE A 14 -2.75 3.47 -6.33
C ILE A 14 -1.75 2.77 -5.40
N LYS A 15 -0.85 3.55 -4.80
CA LYS A 15 0.04 3.08 -3.73
C LYS A 15 -0.27 3.81 -2.42
N VAL A 16 -0.22 3.09 -1.31
CA VAL A 16 -0.33 3.64 0.05
C VAL A 16 0.98 3.41 0.77
N VAL A 17 1.64 4.50 1.16
CA VAL A 17 2.96 4.46 1.81
C VAL A 17 2.82 4.87 3.27
N GLY A 18 3.25 3.98 4.16
CA GLY A 18 3.24 4.19 5.61
C GLY A 18 4.66 4.32 6.12
N VAL A 19 4.98 5.44 6.76
CA VAL A 19 6.33 5.74 7.27
C VAL A 19 6.35 5.68 8.80
N GLY A 20 7.38 5.05 9.36
CA GLY A 20 7.57 4.90 10.80
C GLY A 20 6.60 3.88 11.43
N GLY A 21 6.64 3.78 12.76
CA GLY A 21 5.78 2.86 13.51
C GLY A 21 4.28 3.11 13.31
N GLY A 22 3.84 4.37 13.44
CA GLY A 22 2.42 4.73 13.28
C GLY A 22 1.90 4.49 11.86
N GLY A 23 2.67 4.84 10.83
CA GLY A 23 2.32 4.56 9.44
C GLY A 23 2.25 3.06 9.15
N GLY A 24 3.20 2.29 9.68
CA GLY A 24 3.19 0.82 9.60
C GLY A 24 1.96 0.19 10.27
N SER A 25 1.57 0.66 11.46
CA SER A 25 0.36 0.22 12.15
C SER A 25 -0.92 0.53 11.35
N ALA A 26 -0.99 1.70 10.71
CA ALA A 26 -2.11 2.07 9.87
C ALA A 26 -2.23 1.14 8.64
N ILE A 27 -1.11 0.84 7.98
CA ILE A 27 -1.07 -0.10 6.86
C ILE A 27 -1.54 -1.49 7.29
N ASN A 28 -1.05 -2.01 8.41
CA ASN A 28 -1.47 -3.33 8.92
C ASN A 28 -3.00 -3.37 9.09
N ARG A 29 -3.58 -2.32 9.68
CA ARG A 29 -5.02 -2.20 9.85
C ARG A 29 -5.76 -2.11 8.51
N MET A 30 -5.25 -1.37 7.53
CA MET A 30 -5.84 -1.30 6.19
C MET A 30 -5.89 -2.67 5.51
N ILE A 31 -4.81 -3.43 5.62
CA ILE A 31 -4.71 -4.79 5.08
C ILE A 31 -5.65 -5.75 5.80
N GLU A 32 -5.69 -5.70 7.13
CA GLU A 32 -6.58 -6.53 7.95
C GLU A 32 -8.07 -6.25 7.69
N ASN A 33 -8.43 -4.99 7.40
CA ASN A 33 -9.79 -4.62 6.99
C ASN A 33 -10.09 -4.95 5.52
N GLY A 34 -9.15 -5.55 4.79
CA GLY A 34 -9.36 -6.02 3.43
C GLY A 34 -9.49 -4.91 2.39
N ILE A 35 -8.81 -3.78 2.57
CA ILE A 35 -8.73 -2.74 1.53
C ILE A 35 -8.04 -3.33 0.28
N LYS A 36 -8.70 -3.19 -0.88
CA LYS A 36 -8.26 -3.73 -2.17
C LYS A 36 -7.99 -2.61 -3.18
N GLY A 37 -7.32 -2.96 -4.28
CA GLY A 37 -7.04 -2.03 -5.37
C GLY A 37 -5.90 -1.05 -5.08
N VAL A 38 -5.15 -1.29 -4.00
CA VAL A 38 -3.99 -0.47 -3.62
C VAL A 38 -2.79 -1.36 -3.31
N GLU A 39 -1.60 -0.86 -3.60
CA GLU A 39 -0.34 -1.49 -3.21
C GLU A 39 0.17 -0.85 -1.92
N PHE A 40 0.45 -1.66 -0.91
CA PHE A 40 0.93 -1.18 0.39
C PHE A 40 2.45 -1.23 0.50
N VAL A 41 3.05 -0.11 0.90
CA VAL A 41 4.50 0.05 1.11
C VAL A 41 4.76 0.54 2.53
N ALA A 42 5.55 -0.20 3.32
CA ALA A 42 5.98 0.23 4.65
C ALA A 42 7.45 0.68 4.63
N ILE A 43 7.73 1.83 5.25
CA ILE A 43 9.08 2.39 5.36
C ILE A 43 9.38 2.65 6.82
N ASN A 44 10.49 2.13 7.35
CA ASN A 44 10.88 2.37 8.74
C ASN A 44 12.39 2.25 8.94
N THR A 45 12.91 2.87 10.00
CA THR A 45 14.27 2.65 10.49
C THR A 45 14.38 1.43 11.39
N ASP A 46 13.27 1.04 12.01
CA ASP A 46 13.17 -0.14 12.86
C ASP A 46 12.91 -1.41 12.01
N ILE A 47 13.94 -2.25 11.91
CA ILE A 47 13.89 -3.53 11.17
C ILE A 47 12.90 -4.53 11.78
N GLN A 48 12.72 -4.53 13.11
CA GLN A 48 11.80 -5.43 13.79
C GLN A 48 10.36 -5.03 13.44
N ALA A 49 10.06 -3.73 13.52
CA ALA A 49 8.75 -3.20 13.13
C ALA A 49 8.42 -3.50 11.65
N LEU A 50 9.41 -3.39 10.75
CA LEU A 50 9.23 -3.78 9.34
C LEU A 50 9.00 -5.28 9.18
N HIS A 51 9.72 -6.12 9.91
CA HIS A 51 9.58 -7.58 9.82
C HIS A 51 8.13 -8.02 10.11
N TYR A 52 7.52 -7.44 11.15
CA TYR A 52 6.12 -7.70 11.53
C TYR A 52 5.08 -6.95 10.69
N ASN A 53 5.49 -6.07 9.77
CA ASN A 53 4.57 -5.34 8.90
C ASN A 53 4.03 -6.24 7.76
N LYS A 54 2.74 -6.08 7.45
CA LYS A 54 1.98 -6.86 6.47
C LYS A 54 2.04 -6.29 5.04
N ALA A 55 2.66 -5.12 4.85
CA ALA A 55 2.85 -4.52 3.53
C ALA A 55 3.56 -5.49 2.56
N GLY A 56 3.15 -5.44 1.28
CA GLY A 56 3.78 -6.22 0.23
C GLY A 56 5.19 -5.74 -0.08
N GLU A 57 5.44 -4.43 0.03
CA GLU A 57 6.76 -3.82 -0.12
C GLU A 57 7.22 -3.23 1.22
N LYS A 58 8.47 -3.48 1.59
CA LYS A 58 9.07 -3.07 2.87
C LYS A 58 10.44 -2.47 2.64
N ILE A 59 10.64 -1.21 3.04
CA ILE A 59 11.87 -0.45 2.83
C ILE A 59 12.47 -0.09 4.19
N HIS A 60 13.61 -0.69 4.49
CA HIS A 60 14.42 -0.29 5.64
C HIS A 60 15.26 0.93 5.26
N ILE A 61 15.26 1.96 6.10
CA ILE A 61 16.01 3.19 5.88
C ILE A 61 16.87 3.51 7.10
N GLY A 62 18.04 4.11 6.88
CA GLY A 62 19.01 4.40 7.95
C GLY A 62 19.60 3.13 8.54
#